data_AF-A0A849PIW8-F1
#
_entry.id   AF-A0A849PIW8-F1
#
_cell.length_a   1.000
_cell.length_b   1.000
_cell.length_c   1.000
_cell.angle_alpha   90.00
_cell.angle_beta   90.00
_cell.angle_gamma   90.00
#
_symmetry.space_group_name_H-M   'P 1'
#
loop_
_entity.id
_entity.type
_entity.pdbx_description
1 polymer ?
#
loop_
_entity_poly.entity_id
_entity_poly.type
_entity_poly.pdbx_seq_one_letter_code
_entity_poly.pdbx_strand_id
1 'polypeptide(L)'
;MTILITVPELWEDIKASIFLSVHGKYRHANALLRRWLETFITALYFDSELKKYDQSTKKNKSFIKKRGEWFEDPNRQHFTGNGGILHKLIDQDTDNNATQILKKTTSHNRPSSFRKYVEDIFKKLSKYVHYDGNPLSEDKLTCDFVKYDEKLFEEWYDILNQINEICNILTLLKFPEITGSDSDVDVVNAIVERCEREDKKLNEVVDELIRKGLERE
;
A
#
# COMPACT_ATOMS: atom_id res chain seq x y z
N MET A 1 -10.79 -4.73 -13.91
CA MET A 1 -10.28 -4.72 -12.52
C MET A 1 -9.79 -3.30 -12.25
N THR A 2 -10.44 -2.62 -11.31
CA THR A 2 -10.18 -1.27 -10.80
C THR A 2 -8.71 -1.07 -10.46
N ILE A 3 -8.06 -2.06 -9.85
CA ILE A 3 -6.63 -2.03 -9.55
C ILE A 3 -5.76 -1.82 -10.80
N LEU A 4 -6.13 -2.42 -11.94
CA LEU A 4 -5.39 -2.26 -13.20
C LEU A 4 -5.53 -0.84 -13.76
N ILE A 5 -6.61 -0.16 -13.44
CA ILE A 5 -6.82 1.25 -13.83
C ILE A 5 -5.89 2.16 -13.01
N THR A 6 -5.67 1.84 -11.73
CA THR A 6 -4.84 2.66 -10.83
C THR A 6 -3.35 2.31 -10.88
N VAL A 7 -2.96 1.13 -11.38
CA VAL A 7 -1.55 0.69 -11.43
C VAL A 7 -0.59 1.74 -12.03
N PRO A 8 -0.89 2.41 -13.16
CA PRO A 8 0.01 3.42 -13.70
C PRO A 8 0.27 4.58 -12.73
N GLU A 9 -0.78 5.09 -12.08
CA GLU A 9 -0.69 6.16 -11.10
C GLU A 9 0.08 5.72 -9.85
N LEU A 10 -0.23 4.53 -9.33
CA LEU A 10 0.47 3.94 -8.18
C LEU A 10 1.97 3.75 -8.46
N TRP A 11 2.32 3.36 -9.68
CA TRP A 11 3.71 3.19 -10.07
C TRP A 11 4.48 4.51 -10.10
N GLU A 12 3.83 5.59 -10.56
CA GLU A 12 4.43 6.94 -10.50
C GLU A 12 4.57 7.44 -9.05
N ASP A 13 3.60 7.18 -8.18
CA ASP A 13 3.69 7.49 -6.74
C ASP A 13 4.87 6.75 -6.08
N ILE A 14 5.10 5.47 -6.41
CA ILE A 14 6.23 4.68 -5.89
C ILE A 14 7.56 5.26 -6.38
N LYS A 15 7.70 5.52 -7.69
CA LYS A 15 8.92 6.13 -8.25
C LYS A 15 9.23 7.48 -7.62
N ALA A 16 8.22 8.33 -7.49
CA ALA A 16 8.35 9.63 -6.85
C ALA A 16 8.73 9.48 -5.37
N SER A 17 8.18 8.48 -4.68
CA SER A 17 8.54 8.18 -3.28
C SER A 17 10.02 7.79 -3.16
N ILE A 18 10.51 6.90 -4.02
CA ILE A 18 11.93 6.49 -4.05
C ILE A 18 12.83 7.70 -4.38
N PHE A 19 12.46 8.48 -5.40
CA PHE A 19 13.22 9.67 -5.76
C PHE A 19 13.32 10.64 -4.58
N LEU A 20 12.20 10.91 -3.90
CA LEU A 20 12.17 11.81 -2.76
C LEU A 20 12.96 11.26 -1.55
N SER A 21 12.93 9.96 -1.28
CA SER A 21 13.66 9.37 -0.16
C SER A 21 15.18 9.44 -0.36
N VAL A 22 15.66 9.20 -1.59
CA VAL A 22 17.10 9.33 -1.94
C VAL A 22 17.58 10.78 -1.77
N HIS A 23 16.72 11.78 -1.98
CA HIS A 23 17.07 13.19 -1.84
C HIS A 23 16.65 13.81 -0.48
N GLY A 24 16.54 12.97 0.57
CA GLY A 24 16.29 13.42 1.94
C GLY A 24 14.87 13.95 2.21
N LYS A 25 13.93 13.84 1.26
CA LYS A 25 12.55 14.33 1.36
C LYS A 25 11.61 13.26 1.92
N TYR A 26 11.98 12.62 3.03
CA TYR A 26 11.27 11.47 3.61
C TYR A 26 9.79 11.73 3.96
N ARG A 27 9.42 12.96 4.32
CA ARG A 27 8.01 13.30 4.62
C ARG A 27 7.13 13.17 3.38
N HIS A 28 7.58 13.74 2.25
CA HIS A 28 6.89 13.65 0.98
C HIS A 28 6.88 12.21 0.47
N ALA A 29 8.01 11.51 0.60
CA ALA A 29 8.11 10.10 0.26
C ALA A 29 7.06 9.25 1.01
N ASN A 30 6.94 9.43 2.33
CA ASN A 30 5.93 8.74 3.15
C ASN A 30 4.49 9.16 2.83
N ALA A 31 4.24 10.43 2.48
CA ALA A 31 2.90 10.85 2.04
C ALA A 31 2.46 10.12 0.76
N LEU A 32 3.39 9.85 -0.17
CA LEU A 32 3.11 9.03 -1.35
C LEU A 32 2.86 7.56 -1.00
N LEU A 33 3.64 7.00 -0.07
CA LEU A 33 3.38 5.65 0.45
C LEU A 33 1.99 5.52 1.09
N ARG A 34 1.54 6.55 1.83
CA ARG A 34 0.18 6.64 2.39
C ARG A 34 -0.87 6.53 1.29
N ARG A 35 -0.73 7.37 0.25
CA ARG A 35 -1.66 7.42 -0.88
C ARG A 35 -1.68 6.09 -1.61
N TRP A 36 -0.53 5.48 -1.85
CA TRP A 36 -0.45 4.18 -2.50
C TRP A 36 -1.21 3.10 -1.70
N LEU A 37 -0.96 2.98 -0.40
CA LEU A 37 -1.66 2.02 0.46
C LEU A 37 -3.20 2.21 0.40
N GLU A 38 -3.66 3.46 0.52
CA GLU A 38 -5.09 3.79 0.50
C GLU A 38 -5.73 3.50 -0.86
N THR A 39 -5.12 3.97 -1.95
CA THR A 39 -5.62 3.79 -3.31
C THR A 39 -5.66 2.31 -3.68
N PHE A 40 -4.62 1.55 -3.34
CA PHE A 40 -4.57 0.12 -3.60
C PHE A 40 -5.69 -0.63 -2.88
N ILE A 41 -5.83 -0.44 -1.56
CA ILE A 41 -6.85 -1.12 -0.75
C ILE A 41 -8.26 -0.74 -1.21
N THR A 42 -8.48 0.53 -1.58
CA THR A 42 -9.76 0.99 -2.10
C THR A 42 -10.08 0.37 -3.46
N ALA A 43 -9.11 0.33 -4.38
CA ALA A 43 -9.28 -0.33 -5.66
C ALA A 43 -9.61 -1.83 -5.49
N LEU A 44 -8.88 -2.51 -4.60
CA LEU A 44 -9.08 -3.92 -4.29
C LEU A 44 -10.45 -4.18 -3.66
N TYR A 45 -10.95 -3.29 -2.81
CA TYR A 45 -12.30 -3.34 -2.28
C TYR A 45 -13.36 -3.29 -3.39
N PHE A 46 -13.26 -2.35 -4.32
CA PHE A 46 -14.20 -2.28 -5.44
C PHE A 46 -14.13 -3.53 -6.31
N ASP A 47 -12.94 -4.06 -6.59
CA ASP A 47 -12.81 -5.30 -7.36
C ASP A 47 -13.40 -6.51 -6.63
N SER A 48 -13.18 -6.62 -5.32
CA SER A 48 -13.74 -7.69 -4.50
C SER A 48 -15.26 -7.64 -4.47
N GLU A 49 -15.85 -6.44 -4.34
CA GLU A 49 -17.31 -6.28 -4.36
C GLU A 49 -17.90 -6.55 -5.75
N LEU A 50 -17.26 -6.05 -6.83
CA LEU A 50 -17.75 -6.28 -8.19
C LEU A 50 -17.69 -7.75 -8.61
N LYS A 51 -16.71 -8.52 -8.10
CA LYS A 51 -16.59 -9.97 -8.33
C LYS A 51 -17.73 -10.76 -7.68
N LYS A 52 -18.31 -10.28 -6.57
CA LYS A 52 -19.38 -10.99 -5.82
C LYS A 52 -20.73 -10.98 -6.52
N TYR A 53 -20.99 -10.03 -7.43
CA TYR A 53 -22.31 -9.82 -8.00
C TYR A 53 -22.29 -9.93 -9.52
N ASP A 54 -23.28 -10.63 -10.07
CA ASP A 54 -23.50 -10.63 -11.53
C ASP A 54 -23.72 -9.21 -12.07
N GLN A 55 -23.21 -8.95 -13.28
CA GLN A 55 -23.16 -7.64 -13.93
C GLN A 55 -24.56 -7.04 -14.15
N SER A 56 -25.57 -7.89 -14.32
CA SER A 56 -26.96 -7.44 -14.54
C SER A 56 -27.60 -6.86 -13.27
N THR A 57 -27.07 -7.18 -12.09
CA THR A 57 -27.70 -6.88 -10.81
C THR A 57 -27.67 -5.38 -10.46
N LYS A 58 -28.71 -4.92 -9.75
CA LYS A 58 -28.76 -3.54 -9.21
C LYS A 58 -27.57 -3.25 -8.28
N LYS A 59 -27.11 -4.25 -7.51
CA LYS A 59 -25.94 -4.12 -6.62
C LYS A 59 -24.66 -3.86 -7.40
N ASN A 60 -24.38 -4.65 -8.45
CA ASN A 60 -23.20 -4.44 -9.29
C ASN A 60 -23.19 -3.03 -9.91
N LYS A 61 -24.32 -2.60 -10.51
CA LYS A 61 -24.48 -1.23 -11.04
C LYS A 61 -24.23 -0.14 -10.00
N SER A 62 -24.71 -0.34 -8.76
CA SER A 62 -24.45 0.59 -7.65
C SER A 62 -22.97 0.67 -7.29
N PHE A 63 -22.24 -0.45 -7.27
CA PHE A 63 -20.79 -0.45 -7.02
C PHE A 63 -20.00 0.18 -8.16
N ILE A 64 -20.38 -0.04 -9.42
CA ILE A 64 -19.78 0.66 -10.57
C ILE A 64 -19.92 2.18 -10.41
N LYS A 65 -21.10 2.65 -10.02
CA LYS A 65 -21.34 4.09 -9.78
C LYS A 65 -20.46 4.62 -8.64
N LYS A 66 -20.45 3.94 -7.49
CA LYS A 66 -19.62 4.34 -6.33
C LYS A 66 -18.13 4.35 -6.65
N ARG A 67 -17.66 3.41 -7.48
CA ARG A 67 -16.29 3.38 -7.97
C ARG A 67 -15.99 4.59 -8.85
N GLY A 68 -16.91 4.95 -9.77
CA GLY A 68 -16.80 6.17 -10.58
C GLY A 68 -16.74 7.43 -9.71
N GLU A 69 -17.64 7.54 -8.72
CA GLU A 69 -17.65 8.65 -7.77
C GLU A 69 -16.34 8.74 -6.96
N TRP A 70 -15.72 7.61 -6.62
CA TRP A 70 -14.40 7.59 -5.96
C TRP A 70 -13.27 8.08 -6.86
N PHE A 71 -13.28 7.76 -8.16
CA PHE A 71 -12.31 8.31 -9.11
C PHE A 71 -12.44 9.84 -9.27
N GLU A 72 -13.66 10.36 -9.19
CA GLU A 72 -13.92 11.80 -9.28
C GLU A 72 -13.55 12.55 -7.98
N ASP A 73 -13.80 11.92 -6.83
CA ASP A 73 -13.53 12.51 -5.51
C ASP A 73 -13.09 11.42 -4.51
N PRO A 74 -11.77 11.14 -4.44
CA PRO A 74 -11.23 10.08 -3.59
C PRO A 74 -11.52 10.26 -2.10
N ASN A 75 -11.72 11.51 -1.64
CA ASN A 75 -11.92 11.84 -0.23
C ASN A 75 -13.33 11.52 0.28
N ARG A 76 -14.27 11.13 -0.60
CA ARG A 76 -15.65 10.79 -0.20
C ARG A 76 -15.77 9.49 0.58
N GLN A 77 -14.77 8.62 0.48
CA GLN A 77 -14.82 7.32 1.14
C GLN A 77 -14.01 7.37 2.43
N HIS A 78 -14.62 6.95 3.54
CA HIS A 78 -13.91 6.79 4.80
C HIS A 78 -13.02 5.54 4.73
N PHE A 79 -11.71 5.71 4.90
CA PHE A 79 -10.75 4.60 4.75
C PHE A 79 -10.71 3.64 5.95
N THR A 80 -10.43 4.15 7.15
CA THR A 80 -10.33 3.35 8.40
C THR A 80 -11.62 3.39 9.23
N GLY A 81 -11.63 2.75 10.40
CA GLY A 81 -12.74 2.83 11.36
C GLY A 81 -13.93 1.93 11.04
N ASN A 82 -14.91 1.90 11.96
CA ASN A 82 -16.11 1.08 11.81
C ASN A 82 -16.91 1.51 10.57
N GLY A 83 -17.06 0.59 9.62
CA GLY A 83 -17.74 0.86 8.35
C GLY A 83 -16.88 1.54 7.28
N GLY A 84 -15.61 1.81 7.55
CA GLY A 84 -14.63 2.24 6.55
C GLY A 84 -14.33 1.15 5.51
N ILE A 85 -13.65 1.54 4.42
CA ILE A 85 -13.23 0.61 3.35
C ILE A 85 -12.42 -0.55 3.92
N LEU A 86 -11.46 -0.26 4.80
CA LEU A 86 -10.58 -1.26 5.37
C LEU A 86 -11.36 -2.33 6.15
N HIS A 87 -12.32 -1.90 6.97
CA HIS A 87 -13.19 -2.80 7.74
C HIS A 87 -14.09 -3.65 6.82
N LYS A 88 -14.54 -3.09 5.68
CA LYS A 88 -15.39 -3.82 4.72
C LYS A 88 -14.59 -4.82 3.88
N LEU A 89 -13.35 -4.49 3.54
CA LEU A 89 -12.47 -5.37 2.78
C LEU A 89 -11.94 -6.52 3.64
N ILE A 90 -11.47 -6.22 4.86
CA ILE A 90 -10.85 -7.19 5.76
C ILE A 90 -11.91 -7.66 6.75
N ASP A 91 -12.77 -8.59 6.33
CA ASP A 91 -13.68 -9.32 7.23
C ASP A 91 -12.92 -10.23 8.21
N GLN A 92 -13.63 -10.88 9.14
CA GLN A 92 -13.01 -11.69 10.19
C GLN A 92 -12.17 -12.85 9.64
N ASP A 93 -12.65 -13.50 8.57
CA ASP A 93 -11.95 -14.64 7.97
C ASP A 93 -10.69 -14.18 7.24
N THR A 94 -10.78 -13.07 6.51
CA THR A 94 -9.62 -12.43 5.87
C THR A 94 -8.60 -12.00 6.91
N ASP A 95 -9.03 -11.38 8.02
CA ASP A 95 -8.14 -10.95 9.10
C ASP A 95 -7.40 -12.14 9.73
N ASN A 96 -8.12 -13.23 10.01
CA ASN A 96 -7.56 -14.45 10.58
C ASN A 96 -6.51 -15.06 9.63
N ASN A 97 -6.84 -15.25 8.36
CA ASN A 97 -5.95 -15.85 7.37
C ASN A 97 -4.72 -14.97 7.11
N ALA A 98 -4.91 -13.67 6.92
CA ALA A 98 -3.83 -12.71 6.73
C ALA A 98 -2.90 -12.65 7.94
N THR A 99 -3.45 -12.72 9.17
CA THR A 99 -2.65 -12.75 10.40
C THR A 99 -1.79 -14.01 10.48
N GLN A 100 -2.29 -15.16 10.01
CA GLN A 100 -1.50 -16.39 9.96
C GLN A 100 -0.36 -16.31 8.94
N ILE A 101 -0.60 -15.69 7.78
CA ILE A 101 0.44 -15.44 6.78
C ILE A 101 1.50 -14.50 7.34
N LEU A 102 1.07 -13.37 7.91
CA LEU A 102 1.96 -12.36 8.47
C LEU A 102 2.91 -12.93 9.53
N LYS A 103 2.42 -13.85 10.38
CA LYS A 103 3.26 -14.55 11.38
C LYS A 103 4.39 -15.37 10.77
N LYS A 104 4.31 -15.74 9.50
CA LYS A 104 5.31 -16.51 8.77
C LYS A 104 6.28 -15.62 7.97
N THR A 105 5.84 -14.45 7.54
CA THR A 105 6.62 -13.54 6.68
C THR A 105 7.40 -12.49 7.47
N THR A 106 6.87 -12.02 8.61
CA THR A 106 7.47 -10.88 9.34
C THR A 106 8.26 -11.33 10.57
N SER A 107 9.49 -10.84 10.69
CA SER A 107 10.38 -11.05 11.85
C SER A 107 10.14 -10.06 13.00
N HIS A 108 9.41 -8.96 12.76
CA HIS A 108 9.24 -7.85 13.69
C HIS A 108 7.81 -7.74 14.22
N ASN A 109 7.66 -7.36 15.50
CA ASN A 109 6.43 -7.01 16.23
C ASN A 109 5.13 -7.61 15.67
N ARG A 110 4.80 -8.82 16.13
CA ARG A 110 3.57 -9.53 15.73
C ARG A 110 2.32 -8.74 16.15
N PRO A 111 1.60 -8.12 15.20
CA PRO A 111 0.40 -7.39 15.53
C PRO A 111 -0.69 -8.36 16.00
N SER A 112 -1.64 -7.87 16.81
CA SER A 112 -2.72 -8.70 17.33
C SER A 112 -3.66 -9.18 16.23
N SER A 113 -3.79 -8.41 15.15
CA SER A 113 -4.47 -8.81 13.92
C SER A 113 -3.92 -8.05 12.71
N PHE A 114 -4.17 -8.58 11.51
CA PHE A 114 -3.73 -7.98 10.25
C PHE A 114 -4.46 -6.66 9.97
N ARG A 115 -5.75 -6.53 10.31
CA ARG A 115 -6.46 -5.25 10.21
C ARG A 115 -5.77 -4.16 11.03
N LYS A 116 -5.41 -4.48 12.29
CA LYS A 116 -4.72 -3.54 13.17
C LYS A 116 -3.35 -3.15 12.61
N TYR A 117 -2.62 -4.10 12.04
CA TYR A 117 -1.36 -3.84 11.36
C TYR A 117 -1.49 -2.79 10.26
N VAL A 118 -2.48 -2.95 9.38
CA VAL A 118 -2.75 -1.99 8.30
C VAL A 118 -3.16 -0.63 8.87
N GLU A 119 -4.00 -0.59 9.91
CA GLU A 119 -4.41 0.65 10.58
C GLU A 119 -3.24 1.39 11.23
N ASP A 120 -2.33 0.67 11.89
CA ASP A 120 -1.16 1.24 12.55
C ASP A 120 -0.19 1.84 11.52
N ILE A 121 0.04 1.16 10.39
CA ILE A 121 0.84 1.68 9.27
C ILE A 121 0.18 2.92 8.67
N PHE A 122 -1.12 2.85 8.36
CA PHE A 122 -1.84 4.00 7.82
C PHE A 122 -1.82 5.20 8.77
N LYS A 123 -1.97 4.97 10.09
CA LYS A 123 -1.89 6.01 11.12
C LYS A 123 -0.48 6.61 11.21
N LYS A 124 0.57 5.78 11.14
CA LYS A 124 1.97 6.25 11.08
C LYS A 124 2.17 7.17 9.88
N LEU A 125 1.69 6.74 8.72
CA LEU A 125 1.80 7.45 7.45
C LEU A 125 0.97 8.75 7.39
N SER A 126 -0.19 8.79 8.04
CA SER A 126 -1.08 9.96 8.04
C SER A 126 -0.46 11.19 8.72
N LYS A 127 0.52 11.01 9.60
CA LYS A 127 1.29 12.11 10.23
C LYS A 127 2.02 12.97 9.19
N TYR A 128 2.47 12.35 8.10
CA TYR A 128 3.22 13.02 7.04
C TYR A 128 2.33 13.83 6.08
N VAL A 129 1.03 13.58 6.06
CA VAL A 129 0.05 14.31 5.23
C VAL A 129 -0.42 15.58 5.94
N HIS A 130 -0.58 15.52 7.27
CA HIS A 130 -1.14 16.62 8.06
C HIS A 130 -0.10 17.48 8.78
N TYR A 131 1.20 17.33 8.47
CA TYR A 131 2.29 18.05 9.13
C TYR A 131 2.28 17.98 10.67
N ASP A 132 1.69 16.93 11.26
CA ASP A 132 1.39 16.84 12.70
C ASP A 132 0.68 18.10 13.25
N GLY A 133 -0.14 18.78 12.44
CA GLY A 133 -0.84 20.02 12.82
C GLY A 133 0.06 21.25 12.89
N ASN A 134 1.34 21.15 12.48
CA ASN A 134 2.23 22.30 12.39
C ASN A 134 1.99 23.06 11.08
N PRO A 135 1.98 24.40 11.10
CA PRO A 135 1.92 25.17 9.87
C PRO A 135 3.11 24.83 8.96
N LEU A 136 2.82 24.72 7.68
CA LEU A 136 3.79 24.62 6.60
C LEU A 136 4.76 25.82 6.70
N SER A 137 5.97 25.61 7.21
CA SER A 137 7.03 26.61 7.09
C SER A 137 7.43 26.73 5.62
N GLU A 138 7.56 27.95 5.09
CA GLU A 138 7.89 28.22 3.67
C GLU A 138 9.14 27.46 3.17
N ASP A 139 10.11 27.19 4.05
CA ASP A 139 11.30 26.37 3.76
C ASP A 139 11.02 24.88 3.46
N LYS A 140 9.81 24.36 3.72
CA LYS A 140 9.47 22.95 3.48
C LYS A 140 8.81 22.71 2.12
N LEU A 141 8.47 23.79 1.40
CA LEU A 141 7.96 23.76 0.03
C LEU A 141 9.09 23.99 -1.00
N THR A 142 10.33 24.21 -0.56
CA THR A 142 11.46 24.37 -1.47
C THR A 142 11.80 23.03 -2.13
N CYS A 143 12.06 23.09 -3.45
CA CYS A 143 12.58 21.97 -4.24
C CYS A 143 14.03 21.62 -3.91
N ASP A 144 14.65 22.30 -2.95
CA ASP A 144 16.05 22.10 -2.61
C ASP A 144 16.25 20.72 -1.99
N PHE A 145 17.20 19.95 -2.51
CA PHE A 145 17.51 18.65 -1.95
C PHE A 145 17.97 18.79 -0.51
N VAL A 146 17.47 17.88 0.34
CA VAL A 146 17.87 17.83 1.75
C VAL A 146 18.98 16.78 1.86
N LYS A 147 19.89 16.97 2.81
CA LYS A 147 20.93 15.98 3.10
C LYS A 147 20.31 14.60 3.33
N TYR A 148 20.80 13.61 2.60
CA TYR A 148 20.46 12.20 2.81
C TYR A 148 20.76 11.77 4.25
N ASP A 149 19.82 11.02 4.83
CA ASP A 149 19.91 10.44 6.17
C ASP A 149 19.62 8.93 6.06
N GLU A 150 20.66 8.13 6.24
CA GLU A 150 20.60 6.66 6.11
C GLU A 150 19.54 6.04 7.02
N LYS A 151 19.41 6.53 8.26
CA LYS A 151 18.44 5.99 9.21
C LYS A 151 17.01 6.31 8.78
N LEU A 152 16.74 7.54 8.34
CA LEU A 152 15.40 7.90 7.85
C LEU A 152 15.08 7.19 6.53
N PHE A 153 16.10 6.87 5.73
CA PHE A 153 15.94 6.05 4.53
C PHE A 153 15.56 4.62 4.88
N GLU A 154 16.27 3.97 5.81
CA GLU A 154 15.92 2.63 6.33
C GLU A 154 14.50 2.61 6.90
N GLU A 155 14.12 3.62 7.69
CA GLU A 155 12.76 3.73 8.24
C GLU A 155 11.69 3.85 7.15
N TRP A 156 11.96 4.59 6.07
CA TRP A 156 11.07 4.68 4.91
C TRP A 156 11.01 3.35 4.14
N TYR A 157 12.15 2.70 3.96
CA TYR A 157 12.28 1.44 3.23
C TYR A 157 11.53 0.31 3.94
N ASP A 158 11.63 0.24 5.27
CA ASP A 158 10.85 -0.67 6.09
C ASP A 158 9.34 -0.47 5.88
N ILE A 159 8.87 0.77 5.84
CA ILE A 159 7.44 1.05 5.60
C ILE A 159 7.01 0.64 4.19
N LEU A 160 7.85 0.91 3.18
CA LEU A 160 7.63 0.47 1.80
C LEU A 160 7.45 -1.06 1.74
N ASN A 161 8.33 -1.83 2.40
CA ASN A 161 8.22 -3.29 2.46
C ASN A 161 6.96 -3.75 3.17
N GLN A 162 6.57 -3.11 4.27
CA GLN A 162 5.32 -3.42 4.97
C GLN A 162 4.09 -3.18 4.09
N ILE A 163 4.08 -2.11 3.28
CA ILE A 163 2.98 -1.85 2.34
C ILE A 163 2.96 -2.90 1.23
N ASN A 164 4.11 -3.26 0.67
CA ASN A 164 4.21 -4.35 -0.32
C ASN A 164 3.65 -5.66 0.25
N GLU A 165 4.05 -6.03 1.46
CA GLU A 165 3.55 -7.22 2.16
C GLU A 165 2.02 -7.18 2.32
N ILE A 166 1.46 -6.04 2.79
CA ILE A 166 0.01 -5.86 2.91
C ILE A 166 -0.68 -6.04 1.56
N CYS A 167 -0.17 -5.39 0.51
CA CYS A 167 -0.76 -5.44 -0.83
C CYS A 167 -0.77 -6.87 -1.37
N ASN A 168 0.35 -7.58 -1.23
CA ASN A 168 0.50 -8.96 -1.69
C ASN A 168 -0.43 -9.92 -0.94
N ILE A 169 -0.47 -9.85 0.39
CA ILE A 169 -1.36 -10.69 1.21
C ILE A 169 -2.82 -10.47 0.81
N LEU A 170 -3.25 -9.21 0.69
CA LEU A 170 -4.65 -8.91 0.35
C LEU A 170 -5.02 -9.33 -1.06
N THR A 171 -4.16 -9.09 -2.06
CA THR A 171 -4.44 -9.54 -3.43
C THR A 171 -4.61 -11.04 -3.50
N LEU A 172 -3.74 -11.79 -2.83
CA LEU A 172 -3.74 -13.25 -2.89
C LEU A 172 -4.94 -13.86 -2.17
N LEU A 173 -5.36 -13.28 -1.04
CA LEU A 173 -6.57 -13.72 -0.34
C LEU A 173 -7.87 -13.35 -1.07
N LYS A 174 -7.92 -12.21 -1.77
CA LYS A 174 -9.14 -11.78 -2.47
C LYS A 174 -9.27 -12.33 -3.89
N PHE A 175 -8.14 -12.68 -4.51
CA PHE A 175 -8.04 -13.16 -5.89
C PHE A 175 -7.06 -14.34 -5.99
N PRO A 176 -7.34 -15.47 -5.31
CA PRO A 176 -6.47 -16.64 -5.34
C PRO A 176 -6.23 -17.17 -6.76
N GLU A 177 -7.19 -16.96 -7.66
CA GLU A 177 -7.09 -17.34 -9.08
C GLU A 177 -5.89 -16.71 -9.82
N ILE A 178 -5.33 -15.61 -9.30
CA ILE A 178 -4.14 -14.95 -9.90
C ILE A 178 -2.91 -15.86 -9.79
N THR A 179 -2.85 -16.74 -8.79
CA THR A 179 -1.74 -17.67 -8.60
C THR A 179 -1.96 -19.03 -9.24
N GLY A 180 -3.17 -19.33 -9.71
CA GLY A 180 -3.55 -20.66 -10.17
C GLY A 180 -3.50 -21.73 -9.07
N SER A 181 -3.54 -21.32 -7.79
CA SER A 181 -3.54 -22.24 -6.67
C SER A 181 -4.94 -22.44 -6.08
N ASP A 182 -5.34 -23.70 -5.95
CA ASP A 182 -6.67 -24.09 -5.45
C ASP A 182 -6.69 -24.36 -3.93
N SER A 183 -5.51 -24.37 -3.26
CA SER A 183 -5.40 -24.63 -1.83
C SER A 183 -4.80 -23.46 -1.04
N ASP A 184 -5.28 -23.23 0.18
CA ASP A 184 -4.78 -22.16 1.07
C ASP A 184 -3.28 -22.30 1.36
N VAL A 185 -2.74 -23.53 1.38
CA VAL A 185 -1.32 -23.79 1.60
C VAL A 185 -0.49 -23.34 0.40
N ASP A 186 -0.98 -23.60 -0.81
CA ASP A 186 -0.32 -23.19 -2.04
C ASP A 186 -0.36 -21.67 -2.21
N VAL A 187 -1.47 -21.01 -1.83
CA VAL A 187 -1.56 -19.55 -1.77
C VAL A 187 -0.48 -19.00 -0.84
N VAL A 188 -0.38 -19.51 0.40
CA VAL A 188 0.62 -19.07 1.40
C VAL A 188 2.03 -19.19 0.85
N ASN A 189 2.40 -20.34 0.26
CA ASN A 189 3.73 -20.55 -0.30
C ASN A 189 4.01 -19.60 -1.48
N ALA A 190 3.02 -19.40 -2.36
CA ALA A 190 3.12 -18.45 -3.46
C ALA A 190 3.31 -17.00 -2.98
N ILE A 191 2.69 -16.62 -1.84
CA ILE A 191 2.92 -15.31 -1.20
C ILE A 191 4.39 -15.18 -0.78
N VAL A 192 4.89 -16.16 -0.03
CA VAL A 192 6.26 -16.14 0.52
C VAL A 192 7.29 -16.02 -0.60
N GLU A 193 7.21 -16.90 -1.61
CA GLU A 193 8.13 -16.86 -2.75
C GLU A 193 8.04 -15.55 -3.54
N ARG A 194 6.85 -14.97 -3.66
CA ARG A 194 6.66 -13.72 -4.38
C ARG A 194 7.27 -12.55 -3.62
N CYS A 195 7.05 -12.45 -2.31
CA CYS A 195 7.66 -11.43 -1.46
C CYS A 195 9.19 -11.49 -1.57
N GLU A 196 9.79 -12.69 -1.44
CA GLU A 196 11.25 -12.85 -1.55
C GLU A 196 11.81 -12.39 -2.92
N ARG A 197 11.10 -12.68 -4.02
CA ARG A 197 11.51 -12.25 -5.37
C ARG A 197 11.35 -10.75 -5.59
N GLU A 198 10.27 -10.15 -5.09
CA GLU A 198 9.99 -8.72 -5.24
C GLU A 198 10.96 -7.89 -4.39
N ASP A 199 11.27 -8.32 -3.17
CA ASP A 199 12.28 -7.69 -2.31
C ASP A 199 13.64 -7.61 -3.01
N LYS A 200 14.07 -8.69 -3.68
CA LYS A 200 15.32 -8.71 -4.44
C LYS A 200 15.33 -7.68 -5.58
N LYS A 201 14.26 -7.60 -6.37
CA LYS A 201 14.16 -6.63 -7.48
C LYS A 201 14.09 -5.20 -6.99
N LEU A 202 13.38 -4.97 -5.89
CA LEU A 202 13.28 -3.64 -5.28
C LEU A 202 14.64 -3.18 -4.78
N ASN A 203 15.39 -4.05 -4.10
CA ASN A 203 16.78 -3.77 -3.70
C ASN A 203 17.64 -3.38 -4.92
N GLU A 204 17.58 -4.15 -6.02
CA GLU A 204 18.34 -3.85 -7.24
C GLU A 204 18.00 -2.45 -7.83
N VAL A 205 16.73 -2.07 -7.84
CA VAL A 205 16.27 -0.75 -8.31
C VAL A 205 16.71 0.37 -7.37
N VAL A 206 16.60 0.15 -6.06
CA VAL A 206 17.03 1.10 -5.04
C VAL A 206 18.54 1.33 -5.13
N ASP A 207 19.34 0.27 -5.24
CA ASP A 207 20.80 0.35 -5.37
C ASP A 207 21.20 1.11 -6.64
N GLU A 208 20.56 0.84 -7.77
CA GLU A 208 20.78 1.53 -9.04
C GLU A 208 20.44 3.04 -8.93
N LEU A 209 19.38 3.39 -8.20
CA LEU A 209 18.96 4.78 -7.99
C LEU A 209 19.85 5.52 -7.01
N ILE A 210 20.30 4.86 -5.94
CA ILE A 210 21.30 5.41 -5.00
C ILE A 210 22.60 5.68 -5.76
N ARG A 211 23.09 4.72 -6.55
CA ARG A 211 24.30 4.89 -7.37
C ARG A 211 24.19 6.08 -8.31
N LYS A 212 23.08 6.20 -9.04
CA LYS A 212 22.84 7.32 -9.98
C LYS A 212 22.64 8.67 -9.28
N GLY A 213 22.13 8.68 -8.05
CA GLY A 213 21.97 9.89 -7.24
C GLY A 213 23.30 10.42 -6.74
N LEU A 214 24.14 9.53 -6.20
CA LEU A 214 25.48 9.88 -5.68
C LEU A 214 26.47 10.32 -6.77
N GLU A 215 26.30 9.86 -8.01
CA GLU A 215 27.13 10.28 -9.16
C GLU A 215 26.85 11.72 -9.64
N ARG A 216 25.81 12.40 -9.12
CA ARG A 216 25.37 13.74 -9.56
C ARG A 216 25.68 14.86 -8.57
N GLU A 217 26.23 14.55 -7.41
CA GLU A 217 26.79 15.50 -6.42
C GLU A 217 28.31 15.65 -6.61
#